data_AF-A0A8D8XRV5-F1
#
_entry.id   AF-A0A8D8XRV5-F1
#
_cell.length_a   1.000
_cell.length_b   1.000
_cell.length_c   1.000
_cell.angle_alpha   90.00
_cell.angle_beta   90.00
_cell.angle_gamma   90.00
#
_symmetry.space_group_name_H-M   'P 1'
#
loop_
_entity.id
_entity.type
_entity.pdbx_description
1 polymer ?
#
loop_
_entity_poly.entity_id
_entity_poly.type
_entity_poly.pdbx_seq_one_letter_code
_entity_poly.pdbx_strand_id
1 'polypeptide(L)'
;MQSVQSSLSVVSICIPNPKYSLSVCLKLCMKMKAFVLCALVFASVNCYRVARSPTTMSPADDTLTLLGQMKTNNELPASSAPENFDKFEKFIRDFKKSYATKEELSKRFTIFVENLKTIENLNKGEHGSATYGINHLADLTKEELRGGLGLNLNLGKDKLKPDPSP
;
A
#
# COMPACT_ATOMS: atom_id res chain seq x y z
N MET A 1 -27.16 28.49 33.35
CA MET A 1 -26.39 29.65 32.86
C MET A 1 -25.09 29.74 33.63
N GLN A 2 -24.03 30.22 32.97
CA GLN A 2 -22.65 30.50 33.43
C GLN A 2 -21.77 29.24 33.57
N SER A 3 -20.76 29.01 32.71
CA SER A 3 -19.47 29.74 32.54
C SER A 3 -18.57 29.49 33.77
N VAL A 4 -17.26 29.16 33.74
CA VAL A 4 -16.16 29.49 32.82
C VAL A 4 -14.99 28.51 33.08
N GLN A 5 -14.09 28.39 32.10
CA GLN A 5 -12.73 27.85 32.20
C GLN A 5 -11.82 28.62 33.20
N SER A 6 -10.84 27.93 33.79
CA SER A 6 -9.44 28.39 33.97
C SER A 6 -8.66 27.34 34.77
N SER A 7 -7.70 26.63 34.19
CA SER A 7 -6.30 27.06 33.96
C SER A 7 -5.54 27.29 35.27
N LEU A 8 -4.50 26.45 35.49
CA LEU A 8 -3.11 26.82 35.81
C LEU A 8 -2.38 25.81 36.73
N SER A 9 -1.14 25.53 36.34
CA SER A 9 0.05 25.34 37.19
C SER A 9 0.37 23.98 37.83
N VAL A 10 1.22 23.25 37.10
CA VAL A 10 2.48 22.61 37.52
C VAL A 10 2.87 22.78 39.00
N VAL A 11 3.01 21.67 39.75
CA VAL A 11 4.03 21.53 40.82
C VAL A 11 4.47 20.06 40.94
N SER A 12 5.77 19.88 40.78
CA SER A 12 6.57 18.69 41.08
C SER A 12 6.57 18.35 42.57
N ILE A 13 6.27 17.10 42.95
CA ILE A 13 6.80 16.47 44.17
C ILE A 13 7.04 14.98 43.91
N CYS A 14 8.28 14.63 43.55
CA CYS A 14 8.80 13.27 43.72
C CYS A 14 9.07 13.04 45.21
N ILE A 15 8.51 11.96 45.74
CA ILE A 15 8.70 11.48 47.12
C ILE A 15 10.13 10.92 47.26
N PRO A 16 10.96 11.40 48.21
CA PRO A 16 12.26 10.81 48.49
C PRO A 16 12.12 9.59 49.42
N ASN A 17 12.76 8.48 49.08
CA ASN A 17 12.94 7.33 49.98
C ASN A 17 14.37 7.32 50.55
N PRO A 18 14.60 7.05 51.85
CA PRO A 18 15.80 7.49 52.55
C PRO A 18 16.64 6.33 53.06
N LYS A 19 17.66 5.85 52.32
CA LYS A 19 18.65 4.90 52.86
C LYS A 19 20.05 4.96 52.22
N TYR A 20 20.70 6.11 52.10
CA TYR A 20 22.17 6.09 51.92
C TYR A 20 22.86 7.40 52.35
N SER A 21 23.89 7.21 53.18
CA SER A 21 24.67 8.21 53.90
C SER A 21 25.66 8.97 52.99
N LEU A 22 25.80 10.27 53.25
CA LEU A 22 26.41 11.31 52.41
C LEU A 22 27.95 11.28 52.31
N SER A 23 28.65 10.23 52.73
CA SER A 23 30.11 10.29 52.95
C SER A 23 30.98 9.47 51.97
N VAL A 24 30.43 8.93 50.87
CA VAL A 24 31.22 8.14 49.90
C VAL A 24 31.15 8.65 48.45
N CYS A 25 30.20 9.53 48.09
CA CYS A 25 30.10 10.03 46.72
C CYS A 25 31.15 11.10 46.34
N LEU A 26 31.83 11.75 47.30
CA LEU A 26 32.73 12.88 46.99
C LEU A 26 34.17 12.48 46.61
N LYS A 27 34.54 11.19 46.66
CA LYS A 27 35.87 10.70 46.21
C LYS A 27 35.88 9.99 44.86
N LEU A 28 34.76 10.00 44.12
CA LEU A 28 34.70 9.47 42.75
C LEU A 28 34.35 10.55 41.71
N CYS A 29 34.64 11.82 42.00
CA CYS A 29 34.36 12.96 41.10
C CYS A 29 35.54 13.30 40.14
N MET A 30 36.65 12.55 40.13
CA MET A 30 37.83 12.86 39.28
C MET A 30 38.19 11.82 38.21
N LYS A 31 37.32 10.84 37.92
CA LYS A 31 37.42 10.03 36.69
C LYS A 31 36.27 10.32 35.72
N MET A 32 35.90 11.59 35.71
CA MET A 32 35.15 12.25 34.66
C MET A 32 36.10 12.49 33.48
N LYS A 33 36.04 11.62 32.47
CA LYS A 33 36.47 11.92 31.07
C LYS A 33 36.12 10.81 30.07
N ALA A 34 35.82 9.59 30.50
CA ALA A 34 35.50 8.50 29.58
C ALA A 34 34.00 8.24 29.35
N PHE A 35 33.11 8.71 30.24
CA PHE A 35 31.68 8.35 30.16
C PHE A 35 30.81 9.33 29.35
N VAL A 36 31.29 10.55 29.09
CA VAL A 36 30.55 11.57 28.31
C VAL A 36 30.60 11.29 26.80
N LEU A 37 31.59 10.51 26.34
CA LEU A 37 31.68 10.07 24.94
C LEU A 37 30.61 9.03 24.57
N CYS A 38 30.13 8.24 25.53
CA CYS A 38 29.13 7.20 25.26
C CYS A 38 27.70 7.78 25.07
N ALA A 39 27.37 8.87 25.78
CA ALA A 39 26.05 9.51 25.67
C ALA A 39 25.81 10.17 24.30
N LEU A 40 26.86 10.68 23.65
CA LEU A 40 26.75 11.28 22.31
C LEU A 40 26.60 10.23 21.20
N VAL A 41 27.14 9.02 21.40
CA VAL A 41 27.02 7.92 20.43
C VAL A 41 25.67 7.21 20.55
N PHE A 42 25.10 7.10 21.75
CA PHE A 42 23.74 6.58 21.92
C PHE A 42 22.65 7.59 21.52
N ALA A 43 22.89 8.90 21.69
CA ALA A 43 22.01 9.93 21.11
C ALA A 43 22.10 9.96 19.58
N SER A 44 23.27 9.75 18.96
CA SER A 44 23.38 9.69 17.50
C SER A 44 22.77 8.43 16.88
N VAL A 45 22.80 7.28 17.59
CA VAL A 45 22.19 6.04 17.08
C VAL A 45 20.68 5.95 17.37
N ASN A 46 20.18 6.63 18.42
CA ASN A 46 18.75 6.65 18.73
C ASN A 46 18.01 7.96 18.34
N CYS A 47 18.70 8.97 17.80
CA CYS A 47 18.05 10.05 17.02
C CYS A 47 17.84 9.65 15.54
N TYR A 48 18.47 8.58 15.05
CA TYR A 48 18.19 8.07 13.71
C TYR A 48 16.86 7.30 13.62
N ARG A 49 16.31 6.82 14.74
CA ARG A 49 15.05 6.05 14.75
C ARG A 49 13.76 6.88 14.65
N VAL A 50 13.83 8.20 14.70
CA VAL A 50 12.66 9.11 14.55
C VAL A 50 12.90 10.16 13.46
N ALA A 51 13.80 9.89 12.53
CA ALA A 51 13.86 10.57 11.24
C ALA A 51 13.43 9.59 10.14
N ARG A 52 12.30 8.90 10.36
CA ARG A 52 11.48 8.53 9.20
C ARG A 52 11.06 9.87 8.60
N SER A 53 11.66 10.22 7.47
CA SER A 53 10.98 11.01 6.45
C SER A 53 9.50 10.59 6.45
N PRO A 54 8.51 11.49 6.31
CA PRO A 54 7.20 11.03 5.85
C PRO A 54 7.52 10.21 4.61
N THR A 55 7.40 8.88 4.72
CA THR A 55 7.56 7.98 3.57
C THR A 55 6.63 8.60 2.56
N THR A 56 7.21 9.11 1.47
CA THR A 56 6.48 9.54 0.29
C THR A 56 5.53 8.39 0.01
N MET A 57 4.28 8.52 0.43
CA MET A 57 3.34 7.42 0.37
C MET A 57 3.25 7.09 -1.10
N SER A 58 3.69 5.89 -1.46
CA SER A 58 3.55 5.43 -2.83
C SER A 58 2.05 5.53 -3.13
N PRO A 59 1.62 6.09 -4.26
CA PRO A 59 0.19 6.16 -4.58
C PRO A 59 -0.52 4.78 -4.54
N ALA A 60 0.26 3.70 -4.64
CA ALA A 60 -0.22 2.33 -4.45
C ALA A 60 -0.45 1.94 -2.97
N ASP A 61 0.19 2.57 -1.98
CA ASP A 61 -0.05 2.28 -0.57
C ASP A 61 -1.41 2.84 -0.11
N ASP A 62 -1.82 3.97 -0.70
CA ASP A 62 -3.14 4.58 -0.48
C ASP A 62 -4.25 3.67 -1.02
N THR A 63 -4.06 3.07 -2.21
CA THR A 63 -5.02 2.11 -2.76
C THR A 63 -5.11 0.83 -1.96
N LEU A 64 -3.99 0.32 -1.43
CA LEU A 64 -3.99 -0.84 -0.55
C LEU A 64 -4.75 -0.54 0.75
N THR A 65 -4.62 0.67 1.28
CA THR A 65 -5.38 1.13 2.45
C THR A 65 -6.88 1.19 2.14
N LEU A 66 -7.25 1.76 0.99
CA LEU A 66 -8.64 1.83 0.52
C LEU A 66 -9.24 0.43 0.29
N LEU A 67 -8.47 -0.49 -0.31
CA LEU A 67 -8.87 -1.88 -0.53
C LEU A 67 -9.13 -2.60 0.80
N GLY A 68 -8.28 -2.35 1.81
CA GLY A 68 -8.48 -2.87 3.17
C GLY A 68 -9.80 -2.41 3.78
N GLN A 69 -10.14 -1.13 3.63
CA GLN A 69 -11.40 -0.55 4.13
C GLN A 69 -12.63 -1.12 3.42
N MET A 70 -12.54 -1.41 2.12
CA MET A 70 -13.65 -2.07 1.41
C MET A 70 -13.87 -3.52 1.89
N LYS A 71 -12.78 -4.26 2.15
CA LYS A 71 -12.84 -5.66 2.60
C LYS A 71 -13.56 -5.79 3.95
N THR A 72 -13.38 -4.82 4.85
CA THR A 72 -14.02 -4.84 6.18
C THR A 72 -15.51 -4.51 6.14
N ASN A 73 -15.96 -3.76 5.15
CA ASN A 73 -17.35 -3.29 5.06
C ASN A 73 -18.27 -4.22 4.27
N ASN A 74 -17.74 -5.33 3.71
CA ASN A 74 -18.48 -6.28 2.87
C ASN A 74 -19.18 -5.61 1.66
N GLU A 75 -18.59 -4.54 1.11
CA GLU A 75 -19.16 -3.74 0.02
C GLU A 75 -18.76 -4.23 -1.38
N LEU A 76 -17.96 -5.29 -1.46
CA LEU A 76 -17.57 -5.88 -2.73
C LEU A 76 -18.57 -6.93 -3.21
N PRO A 77 -18.63 -7.19 -4.52
CA PRO A 77 -19.60 -8.13 -5.07
C PRO A 77 -19.44 -9.50 -4.39
N ALA A 78 -20.49 -9.92 -3.68
CA ALA A 78 -20.57 -11.18 -2.93
C ALA A 78 -20.30 -12.44 -3.78
N SER A 79 -20.31 -12.30 -5.11
CA SER A 79 -19.98 -13.34 -6.09
C SER A 79 -18.47 -13.61 -6.23
N SER A 80 -17.60 -12.79 -5.64
CA SER A 80 -16.14 -12.93 -5.79
C SER A 80 -15.54 -13.76 -4.65
N ALA A 81 -14.74 -14.78 -5.00
CA ALA A 81 -14.04 -15.60 -4.03
C ALA A 81 -13.00 -14.77 -3.24
N PRO A 82 -12.79 -15.05 -1.94
CA PRO A 82 -11.84 -14.30 -1.11
C PRO A 82 -10.41 -14.31 -1.66
N GLU A 83 -10.01 -15.39 -2.33
CA GLU A 83 -8.71 -15.51 -3.02
C GLU A 83 -8.47 -14.49 -4.13
N ASN A 84 -9.53 -13.96 -4.76
CA ASN A 84 -9.40 -12.96 -5.80
C ASN A 84 -8.95 -11.61 -5.22
N PHE A 85 -9.28 -11.33 -3.96
CA PHE A 85 -8.76 -10.16 -3.26
C PHE A 85 -7.26 -10.23 -3.07
N ASP A 86 -6.78 -11.37 -2.59
CA ASP A 86 -5.35 -11.53 -2.31
C ASP A 86 -4.54 -11.46 -3.61
N LYS A 87 -5.08 -12.00 -4.71
CA LYS A 87 -4.52 -11.83 -6.07
C LYS A 87 -4.53 -10.37 -6.52
N PHE A 88 -5.61 -9.64 -6.26
CA PHE A 88 -5.73 -8.22 -6.64
C PHE A 88 -4.82 -7.31 -5.80
N GLU A 89 -4.70 -7.56 -4.50
CA GLU A 89 -3.77 -6.87 -3.62
C GLU A 89 -2.33 -7.05 -4.10
N LYS A 90 -1.96 -8.29 -4.42
CA LYS A 90 -0.65 -8.60 -5.01
C LYS A 90 -0.46 -7.90 -6.35
N PHE A 91 -1.47 -7.88 -7.22
CA PHE A 91 -1.45 -7.16 -8.49
C PHE A 91 -1.21 -5.65 -8.31
N ILE A 92 -1.90 -5.00 -7.37
CA ILE A 92 -1.70 -3.58 -7.06
C ILE A 92 -0.26 -3.32 -6.64
N ARG A 93 0.29 -4.18 -5.77
CA ARG A 93 1.66 -4.07 -5.26
C ARG A 93 2.70 -4.30 -6.35
N ASP A 94 2.55 -5.36 -7.13
CA ASP A 94 3.50 -5.79 -8.16
C ASP A 94 3.58 -4.77 -9.30
N PHE A 95 2.44 -4.22 -9.71
CA PHE A 95 2.35 -3.28 -10.84
C PHE A 95 2.20 -1.82 -10.40
N LYS A 96 2.33 -1.54 -9.10
CA LYS A 96 2.23 -0.19 -8.48
C LYS A 96 0.99 0.58 -8.95
N LYS A 97 -0.16 -0.10 -8.98
CA LYS A 97 -1.42 0.48 -9.47
C LYS A 97 -1.99 1.45 -8.43
N SER A 98 -2.47 2.59 -8.91
CA SER A 98 -3.10 3.62 -8.09
C SER A 98 -4.46 3.98 -8.66
N TYR A 99 -5.45 4.10 -7.78
CA TYR A 99 -6.85 4.33 -8.07
C TYR A 99 -7.34 5.39 -7.07
N ALA A 100 -7.84 6.51 -7.58
CA ALA A 100 -8.12 7.67 -6.74
C ALA A 100 -9.38 7.52 -5.87
N THR A 101 -10.36 6.73 -6.33
CA THR A 101 -11.66 6.60 -5.67
C THR A 101 -12.04 5.15 -5.41
N LYS A 102 -12.94 4.98 -4.45
CA LYS A 102 -13.49 3.67 -4.07
C LYS A 102 -14.28 3.05 -5.22
N GLU A 103 -15.02 3.86 -5.94
CA GLU A 103 -15.85 3.44 -7.07
C GLU A 103 -14.98 2.89 -8.20
N GLU A 104 -13.87 3.56 -8.52
CA GLU A 104 -12.93 3.11 -9.53
C GLU A 104 -12.22 1.82 -9.09
N LEU A 105 -11.80 1.73 -7.83
CA LEU A 105 -11.20 0.53 -7.27
C LEU A 105 -12.14 -0.69 -7.38
N SER A 106 -13.43 -0.51 -7.04
CA SER A 106 -14.46 -1.56 -7.13
C SER A 106 -14.70 -1.99 -8.58
N LYS A 107 -14.79 -1.02 -9.49
CA LYS A 107 -14.92 -1.27 -10.93
C LYS A 107 -13.73 -2.06 -11.46
N ARG A 108 -12.50 -1.63 -11.15
CA ARG A 108 -11.26 -2.28 -11.58
C ARG A 108 -11.11 -3.68 -11.01
N PHE A 109 -11.52 -3.88 -9.76
CA PHE A 109 -11.59 -5.22 -9.16
C PHE A 109 -12.57 -6.15 -9.91
N THR A 110 -13.74 -5.63 -10.30
CA THR A 110 -14.73 -6.41 -11.06
C THR A 110 -14.16 -6.85 -12.42
N ILE A 111 -13.54 -5.93 -13.16
CA ILE A 111 -12.86 -6.20 -14.43
C ILE A 111 -11.73 -7.23 -14.23
N PHE A 112 -10.95 -7.08 -13.16
CA PHE A 112 -9.88 -8.01 -12.82
C PHE A 112 -10.40 -9.44 -12.58
N VAL A 113 -11.51 -9.61 -11.86
CA VAL A 113 -12.13 -10.92 -11.64
C VAL A 113 -12.63 -11.54 -12.95
N GLU A 114 -13.22 -10.75 -13.84
CA GLU A 114 -13.64 -11.21 -15.17
C GLU A 114 -12.45 -11.64 -16.03
N ASN A 115 -11.35 -10.88 -15.99
CA ASN A 115 -10.12 -11.20 -16.70
C ASN A 115 -9.45 -12.46 -16.13
N LEU A 116 -9.50 -12.71 -14.82
CA LEU A 116 -9.03 -13.96 -14.22
C LEU A 116 -9.79 -15.18 -14.73
N LYS A 117 -11.13 -15.09 -14.81
CA LYS A 117 -11.96 -16.16 -15.39
C LYS A 117 -11.60 -16.39 -16.86
N THR A 118 -11.35 -15.32 -17.60
CA THR A 118 -10.92 -15.39 -19.01
C THR A 118 -9.57 -16.10 -19.13
N ILE A 119 -8.59 -15.74 -18.30
CA ILE A 119 -7.28 -16.39 -18.24
C ILE A 119 -7.42 -17.89 -17.95
N GLU A 120 -8.24 -18.26 -16.97
CA GLU A 120 -8.46 -19.66 -16.62
C GLU A 120 -9.09 -20.44 -17.77
N ASN A 121 -10.08 -19.87 -18.45
CA ASN A 121 -10.74 -20.50 -19.60
C ASN A 121 -9.78 -20.65 -20.79
N LEU A 122 -8.94 -19.65 -21.05
CA LEU A 122 -7.92 -19.73 -22.11
C LEU A 122 -6.92 -20.82 -21.80
N ASN A 123 -6.41 -20.89 -20.55
CA ASN A 123 -5.49 -21.95 -20.13
C ASN A 123 -6.10 -23.36 -20.23
N LYS A 124 -7.41 -23.51 -19.97
CA LYS A 124 -8.12 -24.80 -20.12
C LYS A 124 -8.21 -25.26 -21.58
N GLY A 125 -8.36 -24.32 -22.51
CA GLY A 125 -8.45 -24.59 -23.95
C GLY A 125 -7.10 -24.65 -24.66
N GLU A 126 -6.00 -24.32 -23.98
CA GLU A 126 -4.67 -24.25 -24.56
C GLU A 126 -4.01 -25.64 -24.57
N HIS A 127 -3.48 -26.05 -25.73
CA HIS A 127 -2.82 -27.35 -25.92
C HIS A 127 -1.29 -27.31 -25.71
N GLY A 128 -0.78 -26.31 -24.98
CA GLY A 128 0.65 -26.20 -24.61
C GLY A 128 1.48 -25.20 -25.42
N SER A 129 0.87 -24.32 -26.22
CA SER A 129 1.59 -23.29 -26.98
C SER A 129 1.96 -22.07 -26.13
N ALA A 130 1.12 -21.71 -25.16
CA ALA A 130 1.36 -20.61 -24.24
C ALA A 130 0.75 -20.87 -22.86
N THR A 131 1.01 -19.98 -21.90
CA THR A 131 0.26 -19.95 -20.63
C THR A 131 -0.12 -18.51 -20.36
N TYR A 132 -1.40 -18.28 -20.14
CA TYR A 132 -1.96 -16.99 -19.80
C TYR A 132 -1.84 -16.75 -18.30
N GLY A 133 -1.51 -15.52 -17.92
CA GLY A 133 -1.30 -15.14 -16.52
C GLY A 133 -1.65 -13.68 -16.26
N ILE A 134 -1.63 -13.31 -14.98
CA ILE A 134 -1.88 -11.93 -14.54
C ILE A 134 -0.73 -11.04 -15.02
N ASN A 135 -1.07 -9.93 -15.68
CA ASN A 135 -0.12 -8.93 -16.16
C ASN A 135 -0.63 -7.52 -15.80
N HIS A 136 0.15 -6.48 -16.12
CA HIS A 136 -0.19 -5.08 -15.86
C HIS A 136 -1.48 -4.57 -16.56
N LEU A 137 -2.07 -5.34 -17.48
CA LEU A 137 -3.28 -5.03 -18.22
C LEU A 137 -4.51 -5.77 -17.68
N ALA A 138 -4.34 -6.56 -16.61
CA ALA A 138 -5.40 -7.39 -16.05
C ALA A 138 -6.60 -6.59 -15.48
N ASP A 139 -6.46 -5.27 -15.29
CA ASP A 139 -7.51 -4.35 -14.85
C ASP A 139 -8.22 -3.60 -15.98
N LEU A 140 -7.89 -3.90 -17.24
CA LEU A 140 -8.45 -3.24 -18.42
C LEU A 140 -9.48 -4.11 -19.14
N THR A 141 -10.49 -3.46 -19.74
CA THR A 141 -11.40 -4.14 -20.67
C THR A 141 -10.77 -4.31 -22.05
N LYS A 142 -11.37 -5.16 -22.89
CA LYS A 142 -10.89 -5.37 -24.27
C LYS A 142 -10.96 -4.09 -25.11
N GLU A 143 -11.96 -3.27 -24.86
CA GLU A 143 -12.18 -1.99 -25.56
C GLU A 143 -11.13 -0.97 -25.12
N GLU A 144 -10.88 -0.85 -23.82
CA GLU A 144 -9.82 0.01 -23.26
C GLU A 144 -8.45 -0.42 -23.80
N LEU A 145 -8.18 -1.73 -23.82
CA LEU A 145 -6.94 -2.27 -24.36
C LEU A 145 -6.80 -1.93 -25.85
N ARG A 146 -7.83 -2.18 -26.66
CA ARG A 146 -7.81 -1.88 -28.11
C ARG A 146 -7.59 -0.41 -28.42
N GLY A 147 -8.19 0.49 -27.63
CA GLY A 147 -7.99 1.94 -27.76
C GLY A 147 -6.54 2.36 -27.51
N GLY A 148 -5.81 1.63 -26.65
CA GLY A 148 -4.41 1.90 -26.30
C GLY A 148 -3.37 1.37 -27.28
N LEU A 149 -3.73 0.50 -28.24
CA LEU A 149 -2.77 -0.16 -29.13
C LEU A 149 -2.22 0.76 -30.24
N GLY A 150 -2.83 1.93 -30.48
CA GLY A 150 -2.46 2.84 -31.58
C GLY A 150 -2.68 2.26 -32.98
N LEU A 151 -3.28 1.07 -33.10
CA LEU A 151 -3.59 0.42 -34.36
C LEU A 151 -4.92 0.94 -34.91
N ASN A 152 -4.84 1.82 -35.91
CA ASN A 152 -6.02 2.23 -36.67
C ASN A 152 -6.33 1.18 -37.74
N LEU A 153 -7.23 0.24 -37.43
CA LEU A 153 -7.70 -0.79 -38.37
C LEU A 153 -8.63 -0.24 -39.48
N ASN A 154 -8.80 1.09 -39.60
CA ASN A 154 -9.48 1.68 -40.75
C ASN A 154 -8.61 1.75 -42.02
N LEU A 155 -7.53 0.96 -42.09
CA LEU A 155 -6.77 0.71 -43.31
C LEU A 155 -7.59 -0.20 -44.25
N GLY A 156 -8.55 0.40 -44.96
CA GLY A 156 -9.17 -0.20 -46.15
C GLY A 156 -10.21 -1.29 -45.90
N LYS A 157 -11.39 -0.92 -45.38
CA LYS A 157 -12.63 -1.69 -45.62
C LYS A 157 -13.04 -1.69 -47.11
N ASP A 158 -12.26 -1.02 -47.96
CA ASP A 158 -12.58 -0.78 -49.37
C ASP A 158 -11.97 -1.84 -50.31
N LYS A 159 -11.26 -2.86 -49.80
CA LYS A 159 -10.52 -3.85 -50.60
C LYS A 159 -10.74 -5.32 -50.22
N LEU A 160 -11.80 -5.67 -49.50
CA LEU A 160 -12.24 -7.06 -49.42
C LEU A 160 -13.63 -7.18 -50.05
N LYS A 161 -13.68 -7.31 -51.38
CA LYS A 161 -14.86 -7.96 -51.99
C LYS A 161 -14.77 -9.42 -51.56
N PRO A 162 -15.82 -10.02 -50.99
CA PRO A 162 -15.83 -11.47 -50.79
C PRO A 162 -15.60 -12.12 -52.15
N ASP A 163 -14.58 -12.97 -52.23
CA ASP A 163 -14.32 -13.81 -53.40
C ASP A 163 -15.58 -14.65 -53.62
N PRO A 164 -16.18 -14.69 -54.83
CA PRO A 164 -17.32 -15.56 -55.07
C PRO A 164 -16.92 -17.00 -54.80
N SER A 165 -17.58 -17.61 -53.81
CA SER A 165 -17.41 -19.00 -53.45
C SER A 165 -17.59 -19.91 -54.68
N PRO A 166 -16.78 -20.97 -54.83
CA PRO A 166 -16.95 -21.97 -55.87
C PRO A 166 -18.22 -22.81 -55.71
#